data_AF-A0A159Z448-F1
#
_entry.id   AF-A0A159Z448-F1
#
_cell.length_a   1.000
_cell.length_b   1.000
_cell.length_c   1.000
_cell.angle_alpha   90.00
_cell.angle_beta   90.00
_cell.angle_gamma   90.00
#
_symmetry.space_group_name_H-M   'P 1'
#
loop_
_entity.id
_entity.type
_entity.pdbx_description
1 polymer ?
#
loop_
_entity_poly.entity_id
_entity_poly.type
_entity_poly.pdbx_seq_one_letter_code
_entity_poly.pdbx_strand_id
1 'polypeptide(L)'
;MTLASPPLDTDLTFNRGEWGNWIRSQSGLFQINALQDISGRLRDEFHAGHQAGRSMPLLLPDDAASPFLAPLHEKLAGYDLPCLIESRQAPSRRRIMFCAQDPLRSGPGTGITVGTFFGIDNQWLRHSRRHYGVVWRLIRRSVSEGYGVWVTDAMKLWCKEGIDPQVREACAEVLREEVRRVRPEKIVAFGWAAATTLDQLGFTDRTVHVLHPAARRPTGWAGGTPANTPDDRMQARVDKYWTDISGA
;
A
#
# COMPACT_ATOMS: atom_id res chain seq x y z
N MET A 1 17.08 31.58 7.78
CA MET A 1 17.07 30.74 6.57
C MET A 1 17.14 29.28 7.01
N THR A 2 16.02 28.57 6.99
CA THR A 2 15.98 27.12 7.24
C THR A 2 16.48 26.43 5.98
N LEU A 3 17.59 25.68 6.07
CA LEU A 3 18.08 24.88 4.94
C LEU A 3 17.00 23.86 4.57
N ALA A 4 16.57 23.87 3.31
CA ALA A 4 15.64 22.87 2.80
C ALA A 4 16.28 21.47 2.98
N SER A 5 15.53 20.53 3.55
CA SER A 5 16.01 19.15 3.68
C SER A 5 16.29 18.56 2.30
N PRO A 6 17.34 17.72 2.16
CA PRO A 6 17.65 17.10 0.88
C PRO A 6 16.47 16.20 0.43
N PRO A 7 16.19 16.13 -0.88
CA PRO A 7 15.10 15.34 -1.41
C PRO A 7 15.31 13.84 -1.16
N LEU A 8 14.24 13.14 -0.78
CA LEU A 8 14.25 11.73 -0.40
C LEU A 8 13.86 10.83 -1.58
N ASP A 9 14.47 9.63 -1.62
CA ASP A 9 14.14 8.56 -2.57
C ASP A 9 14.06 9.06 -4.03
N THR A 10 14.99 9.94 -4.43
CA THR A 10 14.99 10.63 -5.73
C THR A 10 15.19 9.72 -6.92
N ASP A 11 15.76 8.53 -6.68
CA ASP A 11 15.94 7.48 -7.67
C ASP A 11 14.61 6.78 -8.05
N LEU A 12 13.53 7.04 -7.30
CA LEU A 12 12.21 6.47 -7.52
C LEU A 12 11.20 7.52 -8.02
N THR A 13 10.14 7.02 -8.64
CA THR A 13 8.91 7.77 -8.89
C THR A 13 7.79 7.25 -8.00
N PHE A 14 6.98 8.16 -7.47
CA PHE A 14 5.79 7.86 -6.69
C PHE A 14 4.54 8.36 -7.43
N ASN A 15 3.61 7.44 -7.75
CA ASN A 15 2.33 7.74 -8.40
C ASN A 15 2.47 8.59 -9.67
N ARG A 16 3.41 8.22 -10.56
CA ARG A 16 3.61 8.83 -11.88
C ARG A 16 3.36 7.77 -12.97
N GLY A 17 3.45 8.18 -14.24
CA GLY A 17 3.28 7.27 -15.37
C GLY A 17 1.89 6.64 -15.42
N GLU A 18 1.83 5.32 -15.56
CA GLU A 18 0.58 4.56 -15.69
C GLU A 18 -0.32 4.63 -14.45
N TRP A 19 0.18 5.11 -13.31
CA TRP A 19 -0.63 5.27 -12.10
C TRP A 19 -1.94 6.03 -12.36
N GLY A 20 -1.89 7.10 -13.16
CA GLY A 20 -3.08 7.89 -13.49
C GLY A 20 -4.16 7.13 -14.28
N ASN A 21 -3.76 6.10 -15.03
CA ASN A 21 -4.66 5.20 -15.75
C ASN A 21 -5.20 4.09 -14.85
N TRP A 22 -4.36 3.59 -13.94
CA TRP A 22 -4.70 2.46 -13.08
C TRP A 22 -5.53 2.86 -11.87
N ILE A 23 -5.34 4.06 -11.32
CA ILE A 23 -6.17 4.57 -10.23
C ILE A 23 -7.65 4.70 -10.61
N ARG A 24 -7.96 4.70 -11.92
CA ARG A 24 -9.35 4.64 -12.40
C ARG A 24 -10.10 3.37 -11.99
N SER A 25 -9.41 2.31 -11.54
CA SER A 25 -10.07 1.16 -10.91
C SER A 25 -10.90 1.55 -9.68
N GLN A 26 -10.56 2.67 -9.03
CA GLN A 26 -11.25 3.15 -7.82
C GLN A 26 -12.57 3.87 -8.11
N SER A 27 -12.97 4.03 -9.37
CA SER A 27 -14.11 4.87 -9.75
C SER A 27 -15.46 4.38 -9.22
N GLY A 28 -15.55 3.11 -8.79
CA GLY A 28 -16.74 2.59 -8.11
C GLY A 28 -16.89 3.10 -6.67
N LEU A 29 -15.82 3.63 -6.07
CA LEU A 29 -15.80 4.17 -4.72
C LEU A 29 -15.72 5.70 -4.72
N PHE A 30 -14.78 6.27 -5.47
CA PHE A 30 -14.46 7.70 -5.37
C PHE A 30 -14.32 8.39 -6.72
N GLN A 31 -14.54 9.69 -6.72
CA GLN A 31 -14.23 10.58 -7.83
C GLN A 31 -12.73 10.55 -8.09
N ILE A 32 -12.34 10.25 -9.32
CA ILE A 32 -10.92 10.07 -9.68
C ILE A 32 -10.11 11.36 -9.51
N ASN A 33 -10.72 12.52 -9.76
CA ASN A 33 -10.03 13.81 -9.59
C ASN A 33 -9.63 14.04 -8.13
N ALA A 34 -10.50 13.72 -7.17
CA ALA A 34 -10.19 13.82 -5.74
C ALA A 34 -9.00 12.92 -5.36
N LEU A 35 -8.96 11.70 -5.87
CA LEU A 35 -7.83 10.79 -5.65
C LEU A 35 -6.52 11.30 -6.30
N GLN A 36 -6.61 11.94 -7.46
CA GLN A 36 -5.44 12.52 -8.14
C GLN A 36 -4.88 13.72 -7.37
N ASP A 37 -5.75 14.56 -6.82
CA ASP A 37 -5.35 15.71 -6.00
C ASP A 37 -4.67 15.27 -4.71
N ILE A 38 -5.27 14.30 -4.00
CA ILE A 38 -4.67 13.68 -2.82
C ILE A 38 -3.32 13.04 -3.16
N SER A 39 -3.23 12.32 -4.28
CA SER A 39 -1.97 11.73 -4.76
C SER A 39 -0.90 12.76 -5.05
N GLY A 40 -1.26 13.93 -5.59
CA GLY A 40 -0.35 15.05 -5.80
C GLY A 40 0.33 15.47 -4.50
N ARG A 41 -0.47 15.70 -3.45
CA ARG A 41 0.03 16.04 -2.12
C ARG A 41 0.89 14.92 -1.52
N LEU A 42 0.44 13.68 -1.57
CA LEU A 42 1.18 12.53 -1.02
C LEU A 42 2.53 12.32 -1.73
N ARG A 43 2.59 12.62 -3.03
CA ARG A 43 3.82 12.56 -3.81
C ARG A 43 4.84 13.61 -3.38
N ASP A 44 4.38 14.82 -3.10
CA ASP A 44 5.25 15.89 -2.59
C ASP A 44 5.76 15.51 -1.19
N GLU A 45 4.89 15.02 -0.32
CA GLU A 45 5.24 14.50 1.01
C GLU A 45 6.21 13.31 0.92
N PHE A 46 6.08 12.43 -0.07
CA PHE A 46 6.99 11.32 -0.29
C PHE A 46 8.43 11.79 -0.56
N HIS A 47 8.62 12.83 -1.38
CA HIS A 47 9.96 13.31 -1.75
C HIS A 47 10.52 14.43 -0.86
N ALA A 48 9.65 15.27 -0.29
CA ALA A 48 10.04 16.41 0.54
C ALA A 48 9.93 16.12 2.05
N GLY A 49 9.29 15.00 2.41
CA GLY A 49 9.01 14.62 3.78
C GLY A 49 7.74 15.27 4.34
N HIS A 50 7.25 14.71 5.46
CA HIS A 50 6.06 15.21 6.16
C HIS A 50 6.34 16.53 6.87
N GLN A 51 5.43 17.49 6.68
CA GLN A 51 5.43 18.76 7.39
C GLN A 51 4.95 18.58 8.84
N ALA A 52 5.43 19.43 9.75
CA ALA A 52 4.94 19.45 11.13
C ALA A 52 3.45 19.80 11.17
N GLY A 53 2.67 19.11 12.01
CA GLY A 53 1.23 19.35 12.14
C GLY A 53 0.37 18.80 11.00
N ARG A 54 0.95 18.01 10.09
CA ARG A 54 0.23 17.39 8.96
C ARG A 54 -0.92 16.50 9.45
N SER A 55 -2.12 16.77 8.96
CA SER A 55 -3.27 15.86 9.05
C SER A 55 -3.30 14.91 7.85
N MET A 56 -3.85 13.71 8.06
CA MET A 56 -4.17 12.82 6.94
C MET A 56 -5.20 13.50 6.03
N PRO A 57 -5.08 13.36 4.70
CA PRO A 57 -6.11 13.80 3.78
C PRO A 57 -7.46 13.15 4.12
N LEU A 58 -8.54 13.86 3.82
CA LEU A 58 -9.91 13.43 4.05
C LEU A 58 -10.63 13.40 2.71
N LEU A 59 -11.38 12.34 2.44
CA LEU A 59 -12.36 12.35 1.35
C LEU A 59 -13.65 12.99 1.85
N LEU A 60 -14.12 14.00 1.13
CA LEU A 60 -15.37 14.69 1.40
C LEU A 60 -16.55 13.87 0.87
N PRO A 61 -17.77 14.09 1.36
CA PRO A 61 -18.97 13.41 0.83
C PRO A 61 -19.12 13.56 -0.69
N ASP A 62 -18.78 14.73 -1.24
CA ASP A 62 -18.84 15.01 -2.69
C ASP A 62 -17.77 14.26 -3.50
N ASP A 63 -16.73 13.73 -2.82
CA ASP A 63 -15.71 12.89 -3.45
C ASP A 63 -16.17 11.43 -3.59
N ALA A 64 -17.29 11.03 -2.97
CA ALA A 64 -17.85 9.70 -3.14
C ALA A 64 -18.47 9.56 -4.55
N ALA A 65 -18.14 8.46 -5.23
CA ALA A 65 -18.80 8.09 -6.47
C ALA A 65 -20.11 7.31 -6.24
N SER A 66 -20.32 6.86 -5.00
CA SER A 66 -21.39 5.94 -4.64
C SER A 66 -22.12 6.39 -3.37
N PRO A 67 -23.46 6.42 -3.36
CA PRO A 67 -24.24 6.89 -2.22
C PRO A 67 -24.12 5.98 -0.99
N PHE A 68 -23.80 4.69 -1.18
CA PHE A 68 -23.61 3.75 -0.09
C PHE A 68 -22.37 4.04 0.77
N LEU A 69 -21.52 5.00 0.37
CA LEU A 69 -20.40 5.47 1.19
C LEU A 69 -20.79 6.58 2.18
N ALA A 70 -21.95 7.22 2.00
CA ALA A 70 -22.40 8.32 2.86
C ALA A 70 -22.34 7.97 4.37
N PRO A 71 -22.78 6.77 4.82
CA PRO A 71 -22.71 6.41 6.23
C PRO A 71 -21.28 6.30 6.79
N LEU A 72 -20.26 6.14 5.95
CA LEU A 72 -18.86 6.06 6.39
C LEU A 72 -18.29 7.44 6.74
N HIS A 73 -18.85 8.54 6.22
CA HIS A 73 -18.37 9.89 6.55
C HIS A 73 -18.70 10.32 7.98
N GLU A 74 -19.66 9.65 8.62
CA GLU A 74 -20.05 9.88 10.02
C GLU A 74 -19.31 8.96 11.00
N LYS A 75 -18.45 8.06 10.49
CA LYS A 75 -17.77 7.01 11.27
C LYS A 75 -16.26 7.14 11.18
N LEU A 76 -15.52 6.46 12.05
CA LEU A 76 -14.08 6.35 11.89
C LEU A 76 -13.77 5.35 10.76
N ALA A 77 -13.44 5.88 9.58
CA ALA A 77 -13.17 5.10 8.38
C ALA A 77 -11.79 5.39 7.78
N GLY A 78 -11.27 4.40 7.07
CA GLY A 78 -9.96 4.42 6.43
C GLY A 78 -10.00 3.94 5.00
N TYR A 79 -9.18 4.59 4.18
CA TYR A 79 -8.88 4.20 2.80
C TYR A 79 -7.38 4.41 2.58
N ASP A 80 -6.64 3.41 2.09
CA ASP A 80 -5.27 3.64 1.65
C ASP A 80 -5.29 3.80 0.13
N LEU A 81 -4.70 4.91 -0.34
CA LEU A 81 -4.56 5.16 -1.76
C LEU A 81 -3.59 4.12 -2.36
N PRO A 82 -4.02 3.34 -3.38
CA PRO A 82 -3.11 2.46 -4.09
C PRO A 82 -1.99 3.26 -4.74
N CYS A 83 -0.75 2.79 -4.59
CA CYS A 83 0.43 3.53 -5.05
C CYS A 83 1.26 2.73 -6.04
N LEU A 84 1.89 3.43 -6.97
CA LEU A 84 2.85 2.88 -7.92
C LEU A 84 4.24 3.43 -7.59
N ILE A 85 5.18 2.51 -7.35
CA ILE A 85 6.59 2.81 -7.13
C ILE A 85 7.42 2.20 -8.25
N GLU A 86 8.23 3.01 -8.92
CA GLU A 86 9.08 2.57 -10.03
C GLU A 86 10.44 3.26 -9.99
N SER A 87 11.42 2.68 -10.70
CA SER A 87 12.69 3.35 -10.97
C SER A 87 12.47 4.56 -11.86
N ARG A 88 13.04 5.71 -11.47
CA ARG A 88 12.99 6.93 -12.29
C ARG A 88 13.78 6.78 -13.59
N GLN A 89 14.87 6.02 -13.57
CA GLN A 89 15.77 5.87 -14.72
C GLN A 89 15.28 4.80 -15.70
N ALA A 90 14.66 3.74 -15.18
CA ALA A 90 14.20 2.60 -15.98
C ALA A 90 12.82 2.12 -15.49
N PRO A 91 11.73 2.84 -15.81
CA PRO A 91 10.38 2.35 -15.55
C PRO A 91 10.21 0.99 -16.21
N SER A 92 9.84 -0.02 -15.41
CA SER A 92 9.73 -1.39 -15.89
C SER A 92 8.50 -1.57 -16.78
N ARG A 93 8.36 -2.70 -17.47
CA ARG A 93 7.06 -3.21 -17.96
C ARG A 93 6.51 -4.38 -17.14
N ARG A 94 7.35 -4.95 -16.27
CA ARG A 94 7.02 -6.05 -15.36
C ARG A 94 6.43 -5.48 -14.08
N ARG A 95 5.38 -6.11 -13.56
CA ARG A 95 4.66 -5.58 -12.39
C ARG A 95 4.51 -6.65 -11.33
N ILE A 96 4.74 -6.24 -10.09
CA ILE A 96 4.39 -7.01 -8.91
C ILE A 96 3.38 -6.21 -8.11
N MET A 97 2.32 -6.89 -7.66
CA MET A 97 1.31 -6.28 -6.80
C MET A 97 1.56 -6.71 -5.36
N PHE A 98 1.64 -5.78 -4.44
CA PHE A 98 1.73 -6.01 -3.01
C PHE A 98 0.37 -5.70 -2.40
N CYS A 99 -0.26 -6.70 -1.80
CA CYS A 99 -1.62 -6.63 -1.30
C CYS A 99 -1.65 -6.93 0.20
N ALA A 100 -2.01 -5.94 1.00
CA ALA A 100 -2.20 -6.10 2.44
C ALA A 100 -3.70 -6.29 2.75
N GLN A 101 -4.04 -6.32 4.03
CA GLN A 101 -5.38 -6.70 4.46
C GLN A 101 -6.38 -5.56 4.27
N ASP A 102 -6.19 -4.47 5.00
CA ASP A 102 -7.11 -3.35 5.09
C ASP A 102 -6.40 -2.06 5.58
N PRO A 103 -7.00 -0.88 5.34
CA PRO A 103 -6.48 0.40 5.77
C PRO A 103 -6.92 0.72 7.21
N LEU A 104 -6.65 -0.19 8.16
CA LEU A 104 -6.99 -0.02 9.58
C LEU A 104 -6.68 1.40 10.09
N ARG A 105 -7.62 2.00 10.83
CA ARG A 105 -7.46 3.32 11.46
C ARG A 105 -7.61 3.26 12.97
N SER A 106 -7.02 4.26 13.61
CA SER A 106 -7.16 4.51 15.04
C SER A 106 -7.11 6.01 15.30
N GLY A 107 -7.64 6.44 16.44
CA GLY A 107 -7.63 7.84 16.86
C GLY A 107 -9.03 8.46 16.96
N PRO A 108 -9.11 9.70 17.45
CA PRO A 108 -10.35 10.47 17.50
C PRO A 108 -10.67 11.06 16.12
N GLY A 109 -11.92 10.95 15.68
CA GLY A 109 -12.39 11.58 14.44
C GLY A 109 -13.42 10.73 13.70
N THR A 110 -14.08 11.38 12.75
CA THR A 110 -15.01 10.77 11.80
C THR A 110 -14.62 11.15 10.37
N GLY A 111 -15.09 10.38 9.41
CA GLY A 111 -14.78 10.56 8.00
C GLY A 111 -13.84 9.49 7.45
N ILE A 112 -13.72 9.48 6.12
CA ILE A 112 -12.86 8.55 5.39
C ILE A 112 -11.47 9.18 5.23
N THR A 113 -10.54 8.78 6.10
CA THR A 113 -9.17 9.28 6.07
C THR A 113 -8.30 8.52 5.09
N VAL A 114 -7.53 9.25 4.30
CA VAL A 114 -6.67 8.67 3.24
C VAL A 114 -5.24 8.51 3.73
N GLY A 115 -4.77 7.28 3.70
CA GLY A 115 -3.38 6.90 3.96
C GLY A 115 -2.71 6.38 2.70
N THR A 116 -1.55 5.79 2.87
CA THR A 116 -0.91 4.97 1.85
C THR A 116 -0.58 3.62 2.46
N PHE A 117 -0.43 2.61 1.60
CA PHE A 117 -0.01 1.27 1.98
C PHE A 117 1.18 1.30 2.97
N PHE A 118 0.98 0.84 4.21
CA PHE A 118 2.01 0.89 5.27
C PHE A 118 2.63 2.29 5.50
N GLY A 119 1.90 3.36 5.20
CA GLY A 119 2.34 4.74 5.37
C GLY A 119 3.61 5.07 4.59
N ILE A 120 3.77 4.52 3.38
CA ILE A 120 4.95 4.75 2.54
C ILE A 120 5.14 6.21 2.12
N ASP A 121 4.15 7.09 2.25
CA ASP A 121 4.35 8.53 2.09
C ASP A 121 5.22 9.13 3.21
N ASN A 122 5.27 8.50 4.39
CA ASN A 122 5.96 9.00 5.58
C ASN A 122 7.42 8.52 5.66
N GLN A 123 8.38 9.44 5.60
CA GLN A 123 9.79 9.08 5.66
C GLN A 123 10.20 8.39 6.97
N TRP A 124 9.58 8.75 8.10
CA TRP A 124 9.87 8.12 9.38
C TRP A 124 9.43 6.67 9.41
N LEU A 125 8.29 6.33 8.79
CA LEU A 125 7.82 4.96 8.68
C LEU A 125 8.69 4.16 7.71
N ARG A 126 8.98 4.71 6.53
CA ARG A 126 9.86 4.10 5.51
C ARG A 126 11.24 3.73 6.04
N HIS A 127 11.82 4.56 6.89
CA HIS A 127 13.16 4.35 7.46
C HIS A 127 13.14 3.83 8.91
N SER A 128 11.98 3.44 9.43
CA SER A 128 11.87 2.81 10.74
C SER A 128 12.45 1.40 10.75
N ARG A 129 12.91 0.91 11.90
CA ARG A 129 13.31 -0.49 12.10
C ARG A 129 12.14 -1.43 12.38
N ARG A 130 10.92 -0.97 12.13
CA ARG A 130 9.68 -1.72 12.35
C ARG A 130 9.24 -2.36 11.03
N HIS A 131 8.07 -2.98 11.05
CA HIS A 131 7.51 -3.66 9.90
C HIS A 131 7.34 -2.74 8.68
N TYR A 132 7.08 -1.45 8.87
CA TYR A 132 7.02 -0.44 7.80
C TYR A 132 8.34 -0.37 6.98
N GLY A 133 9.49 -0.31 7.67
CA GLY A 133 10.79 -0.27 6.98
C GLY A 133 11.18 -1.58 6.31
N VAL A 134 10.72 -2.72 6.84
CA VAL A 134 10.86 -4.03 6.17
C VAL A 134 10.11 -4.02 4.84
N VAL A 135 8.84 -3.58 4.84
CA VAL A 135 8.02 -3.47 3.64
C VAL A 135 8.66 -2.49 2.65
N TRP A 136 9.13 -1.33 3.12
CA TRP A 136 9.79 -0.36 2.26
C TRP A 136 11.05 -0.91 1.58
N ARG A 137 11.93 -1.59 2.34
CA ARG A 137 13.13 -2.24 1.77
C ARG A 137 12.78 -3.32 0.77
N LEU A 138 11.70 -4.07 0.99
CA LEU A 138 11.20 -5.08 0.05
C LEU A 138 10.67 -4.44 -1.25
N ILE A 139 9.97 -3.30 -1.16
CA ILE A 139 9.57 -2.51 -2.34
C ILE A 139 10.81 -2.07 -3.11
N ARG A 140 11.81 -1.47 -2.43
CA ARG A 140 13.06 -1.03 -3.07
C ARG A 140 13.80 -2.19 -3.76
N ARG A 141 13.89 -3.35 -3.10
CA ARG A 141 14.48 -4.56 -3.70
C ARG A 141 13.72 -4.99 -4.96
N SER A 142 12.40 -5.01 -4.91
CA SER A 142 11.59 -5.37 -6.07
C SER A 142 11.82 -4.42 -7.25
N VAL A 143 11.97 -3.12 -6.97
CA VAL A 143 12.33 -2.12 -8.01
C VAL A 143 13.74 -2.36 -8.56
N SER A 144 14.74 -2.65 -7.71
CA SER A 144 16.11 -2.93 -8.18
C SER A 144 16.19 -4.23 -9.02
N GLU A 145 15.28 -5.16 -8.77
CA GLU A 145 15.11 -6.41 -9.55
C GLU A 145 14.29 -6.19 -10.83
N GLY A 146 14.00 -4.94 -11.16
CA GLY A 146 13.39 -4.54 -12.42
C GLY A 146 11.86 -4.65 -12.45
N TYR A 147 11.18 -4.58 -11.30
CA TYR A 147 9.71 -4.49 -11.26
C TYR A 147 9.22 -3.05 -11.03
N GLY A 148 8.05 -2.73 -11.59
CA GLY A 148 7.19 -1.68 -11.04
C GLY A 148 6.31 -2.30 -9.94
N VAL A 149 6.21 -1.64 -8.79
CA VAL A 149 5.52 -2.17 -7.62
C VAL A 149 4.21 -1.42 -7.42
N TRP A 150 3.09 -2.11 -7.60
CA TRP A 150 1.76 -1.61 -7.25
C TRP A 150 1.40 -2.07 -5.85
N VAL A 151 1.20 -1.15 -4.92
CA VAL A 151 0.84 -1.46 -3.53
C VAL A 151 -0.61 -1.09 -3.26
N THR A 152 -1.36 -1.97 -2.59
CA THR A 152 -2.80 -1.83 -2.37
C THR A 152 -3.27 -2.71 -1.20
N ASP A 153 -4.53 -2.58 -0.80
CA ASP A 153 -5.17 -3.46 0.17
C ASP A 153 -6.22 -4.36 -0.47
N ALA A 154 -6.44 -5.54 0.12
CA ALA A 154 -7.45 -6.47 -0.33
C ALA A 154 -8.86 -5.90 -0.07
N MET A 155 -9.08 -5.39 1.14
CA MET A 155 -10.24 -4.59 1.49
C MET A 155 -9.90 -3.11 1.30
N LYS A 156 -10.63 -2.41 0.42
CA LYS A 156 -10.33 -1.01 0.09
C LYS A 156 -10.73 -0.05 1.21
N LEU A 157 -11.77 -0.39 1.96
CA LEU A 157 -12.32 0.45 3.01
C LEU A 157 -12.35 -0.28 4.34
N TRP A 158 -11.91 0.41 5.38
CA TRP A 158 -12.05 -0.03 6.76
C TRP A 158 -12.97 0.93 7.51
N CYS A 159 -13.77 0.39 8.43
CA CYS A 159 -14.64 1.16 9.30
C CYS A 159 -14.68 0.48 10.68
N LYS A 160 -14.56 1.25 11.76
CA LYS A 160 -14.50 0.72 13.13
C LYS A 160 -15.75 -0.08 13.50
N GLU A 161 -16.91 0.39 13.07
CA GLU A 161 -18.22 -0.24 13.30
C GLU A 161 -18.50 -1.37 12.30
N GLY A 162 -17.54 -1.67 11.42
CA GLY A 162 -17.71 -2.62 10.32
C GLY A 162 -18.17 -1.95 9.03
N ILE A 163 -18.07 -2.73 7.95
CA ILE A 163 -18.44 -2.34 6.59
C ILE A 163 -19.62 -3.16 6.12
N ASP A 164 -20.57 -2.49 5.48
CA ASP A 164 -21.78 -3.12 4.96
C ASP A 164 -21.47 -4.05 3.77
N PRO A 165 -22.33 -5.06 3.50
CA PRO A 165 -22.12 -5.99 2.39
C PRO A 165 -21.95 -5.30 1.02
N GLN A 166 -22.68 -4.21 0.77
CA GLN A 166 -22.55 -3.44 -0.47
C GLN A 166 -21.16 -2.79 -0.61
N VAL A 167 -20.60 -2.27 0.49
CA VAL A 167 -19.24 -1.70 0.51
C VAL A 167 -18.21 -2.81 0.26
N ARG A 168 -18.40 -3.99 0.86
CA ARG A 168 -17.52 -5.16 0.63
C ARG A 168 -17.52 -5.59 -0.84
N GLU A 169 -18.70 -5.68 -1.46
CA GLU A 169 -18.81 -6.05 -2.87
C GLU A 169 -18.14 -5.00 -3.76
N ALA A 170 -18.37 -3.70 -3.48
CA ALA A 170 -17.69 -2.63 -4.21
C ALA A 170 -16.15 -2.72 -4.07
N CYS A 171 -15.64 -3.05 -2.88
CA CYS A 171 -14.20 -3.27 -2.67
C CYS A 171 -13.67 -4.46 -3.48
N ALA A 172 -14.43 -5.56 -3.56
CA ALA A 172 -14.08 -6.72 -4.36
C ALA A 172 -14.02 -6.38 -5.86
N GLU A 173 -15.01 -5.67 -6.38
CA GLU A 173 -15.03 -5.19 -7.78
C GLU A 173 -13.85 -4.27 -8.09
N VAL A 174 -13.55 -3.32 -7.21
CA VAL A 174 -12.39 -2.45 -7.35
C VAL A 174 -11.09 -3.26 -7.38
N LEU A 175 -10.93 -4.27 -6.52
CA LEU A 175 -9.73 -5.11 -6.52
C LEU A 175 -9.61 -5.96 -7.79
N ARG A 176 -10.71 -6.53 -8.28
CA ARG A 176 -10.73 -7.24 -9.59
C ARG A 176 -10.28 -6.32 -10.71
N GLU A 177 -10.79 -5.10 -10.73
CA GLU A 177 -10.45 -4.10 -11.74
C GLU A 177 -8.99 -3.61 -11.61
N GLU A 178 -8.47 -3.46 -10.40
CA GLU A 178 -7.05 -3.17 -10.16
C GLU A 178 -6.15 -4.25 -10.76
N VAL A 179 -6.41 -5.53 -10.44
CA VAL A 179 -5.61 -6.65 -10.97
C VAL A 179 -5.69 -6.69 -12.50
N ARG A 180 -6.88 -6.46 -13.08
CA ARG A 180 -7.09 -6.44 -14.53
C ARG A 180 -6.32 -5.31 -15.22
N ARG A 181 -6.26 -4.12 -14.60
CA ARG A 181 -5.57 -2.94 -15.15
C ARG A 181 -4.05 -3.03 -14.99
N VAL A 182 -3.59 -3.37 -13.79
CA VAL A 182 -2.16 -3.44 -13.44
C VAL A 182 -1.50 -4.64 -14.12
N ARG A 183 -2.23 -5.74 -14.33
CA ARG A 183 -1.74 -7.01 -14.89
C ARG A 183 -0.45 -7.48 -14.21
N PRO A 184 -0.44 -7.63 -12.87
CA PRO A 184 0.76 -8.05 -12.17
C PRO A 184 1.15 -9.48 -12.58
N GLU A 185 2.45 -9.73 -12.72
CA GLU A 185 3.00 -11.07 -12.92
C GLU A 185 2.77 -11.94 -11.68
N LYS A 186 2.86 -11.32 -10.50
CA LYS A 186 2.64 -11.95 -9.19
C LYS A 186 1.90 -10.99 -8.25
N ILE A 187 1.04 -11.53 -7.41
CA ILE A 187 0.39 -10.82 -6.31
C ILE A 187 0.95 -11.35 -5.00
N VAL A 188 1.61 -10.50 -4.21
CA VAL A 188 2.14 -10.84 -2.89
C VAL A 188 1.08 -10.48 -1.86
N ALA A 189 0.49 -11.50 -1.24
CA ALA A 189 -0.53 -11.35 -0.22
C ALA A 189 0.11 -11.37 1.17
N PHE A 190 0.08 -10.24 1.87
CA PHE A 190 0.60 -10.14 3.23
C PHE A 190 -0.43 -10.65 4.24
N GLY A 191 -0.18 -11.86 4.75
CA GLY A 191 -1.04 -12.53 5.71
C GLY A 191 -2.27 -13.21 5.12
N TRP A 192 -2.89 -14.05 5.95
CA TRP A 192 -4.01 -14.90 5.54
C TRP A 192 -5.23 -14.13 5.08
N ALA A 193 -5.56 -13.00 5.70
CA ALA A 193 -6.75 -12.24 5.33
C ALA A 193 -6.68 -11.72 3.88
N ALA A 194 -5.53 -11.17 3.47
CA ALA A 194 -5.29 -10.76 2.09
C ALA A 194 -5.30 -11.98 1.14
N ALA A 195 -4.64 -13.07 1.52
CA ALA A 195 -4.56 -14.29 0.71
C ALA A 195 -5.93 -14.93 0.49
N THR A 196 -6.73 -15.11 1.54
CA THR A 196 -8.11 -15.63 1.45
C THR A 196 -8.98 -14.74 0.57
N THR A 197 -8.86 -13.42 0.69
CA THR A 197 -9.63 -12.50 -0.16
C THR A 197 -9.26 -12.67 -1.64
N LEU A 198 -7.97 -12.72 -1.96
CA LEU A 198 -7.50 -12.92 -3.34
C LEU A 198 -7.90 -14.30 -3.90
N ASP A 199 -7.87 -15.33 -3.07
CA ASP A 199 -8.34 -16.68 -3.42
C ASP A 199 -9.84 -16.70 -3.75
N GLN A 200 -10.68 -16.07 -2.92
CA GLN A 200 -12.12 -15.93 -3.16
C GLN A 200 -12.44 -15.16 -4.45
N LEU A 201 -11.54 -14.28 -4.89
CA LEU A 201 -11.67 -13.54 -6.14
C LEU A 201 -11.09 -14.28 -7.36
N GLY A 202 -10.54 -15.49 -7.16
CA GLY A 202 -10.02 -16.34 -8.23
C GLY A 202 -8.59 -16.02 -8.66
N PHE A 203 -7.78 -15.39 -7.80
CA PHE A 203 -6.39 -15.03 -8.09
C PHE A 203 -5.35 -15.99 -7.46
N THR A 204 -5.75 -17.20 -7.10
CA THR A 204 -4.91 -18.20 -6.44
C THR A 204 -3.67 -18.56 -7.29
N ASP A 205 -3.84 -18.64 -8.61
CA ASP A 205 -2.80 -19.01 -9.60
C ASP A 205 -1.57 -18.10 -9.61
N ARG A 206 -1.74 -16.85 -9.18
CA ARG A 206 -0.73 -15.79 -9.21
C ARG A 206 -0.39 -15.22 -7.85
N THR A 207 -1.00 -15.75 -6.79
CA THR A 207 -0.84 -15.24 -5.43
C THR A 207 0.27 -15.98 -4.69
N VAL A 208 1.27 -15.24 -4.22
CA VAL A 208 2.25 -15.71 -3.25
C VAL A 208 1.84 -15.19 -1.88
N HIS A 209 1.42 -16.10 -1.01
CA HIS A 209 1.14 -15.77 0.38
C HIS A 209 2.44 -15.67 1.18
N VAL A 210 2.60 -14.56 1.90
CA VAL A 210 3.72 -14.32 2.80
C VAL A 210 3.23 -13.93 4.19
N LEU A 211 4.07 -14.12 5.22
CA LEU A 211 3.72 -13.73 6.58
C LEU A 211 3.41 -12.22 6.64
N HIS A 212 2.41 -11.82 7.43
CA HIS A 212 2.12 -10.39 7.60
C HIS A 212 3.30 -9.67 8.30
N PRO A 213 3.74 -8.48 7.84
CA PRO A 213 4.90 -7.77 8.41
C PRO A 213 4.79 -7.47 9.91
N ALA A 214 3.58 -7.27 10.42
CA ALA A 214 3.31 -7.01 11.83
C ALA A 214 3.09 -8.27 12.69
N ALA A 215 3.15 -9.48 12.11
CA ALA A 215 2.92 -10.72 12.86
C ALA A 215 3.98 -10.93 13.94
N ARG A 216 3.54 -11.16 15.18
CA ARG A 216 4.41 -11.29 16.37
C ARG A 216 5.08 -12.66 16.54
N ARG A 217 5.06 -13.56 15.55
CA ARG A 217 5.63 -14.91 15.72
C ARG A 217 7.17 -14.88 15.58
N PRO A 218 7.95 -15.27 16.61
CA PRO A 218 9.41 -15.36 16.53
C PRO A 218 9.89 -16.46 15.57
N THR A 219 9.12 -17.53 15.43
CA THR A 219 9.53 -18.76 14.72
C THR A 219 9.37 -18.68 13.19
N GLY A 220 8.51 -17.79 12.68
CA GLY A 220 8.27 -17.64 11.24
C GLY A 220 9.38 -16.88 10.48
N TRP A 221 10.29 -16.24 11.22
CA TRP A 221 11.43 -15.48 10.66
C TRP A 221 12.77 -16.21 10.83
N ALA A 222 12.77 -17.35 11.54
CA ALA A 222 13.97 -18.08 11.92
C ALA A 222 14.41 -19.01 10.79
N GLY A 223 14.99 -18.42 9.74
CA GLY A 223 15.69 -19.13 8.68
C GLY A 223 16.89 -18.31 8.25
N GLY A 224 17.99 -18.40 9.01
CA GLY A 224 19.20 -17.65 8.71
C GLY A 224 20.20 -17.62 9.86
N THR A 225 21.47 -17.36 9.51
CA THR A 225 22.59 -17.13 10.42
C THR A 225 22.22 -16.08 11.48
N PRO A 226 22.67 -16.17 12.75
CA PRO A 226 22.36 -15.18 13.77
C PRO A 226 22.73 -13.78 13.28
N ALA A 227 21.72 -12.94 13.07
CA ALA A 227 21.88 -11.56 12.68
C ALA A 227 22.40 -10.75 13.88
N ASN A 228 23.61 -10.23 13.77
CA ASN A 228 24.34 -9.62 14.89
C ASN A 228 23.85 -8.20 15.21
N THR A 229 23.21 -7.51 14.26
CA THR A 229 22.68 -6.15 14.46
C THR A 229 21.17 -6.04 14.19
N PRO A 230 20.49 -4.98 14.69
CA PRO A 230 19.10 -4.71 14.34
C PRO A 230 18.86 -4.56 12.83
N ASP A 231 19.82 -4.00 12.09
CA ASP A 231 19.70 -3.78 10.65
C ASP A 231 19.89 -5.09 9.88
N ASP A 232 20.76 -5.99 10.34
CA ASP A 232 20.89 -7.36 9.82
C ASP A 232 19.59 -8.15 10.03
N ARG A 233 18.95 -8.01 11.20
CA ARG A 233 17.66 -8.68 11.47
C ARG A 233 16.57 -8.21 10.53
N MET A 234 16.55 -6.91 10.20
CA MET A 234 15.61 -6.36 9.23
C MET A 234 15.94 -6.86 7.82
N GLN A 235 17.22 -6.90 7.44
CA GLN A 235 17.64 -7.40 6.13
C GLN A 235 17.29 -8.89 5.96
N ALA A 236 17.54 -9.73 6.97
CA ALA A 236 17.15 -11.13 6.95
C ALA A 236 15.65 -11.35 6.71
N ARG A 237 14.79 -10.45 7.22
CA ARG A 237 13.34 -10.49 6.91
C ARG A 237 13.05 -10.16 5.46
N VAL A 238 13.72 -9.14 4.90
CA VAL A 238 13.59 -8.77 3.50
C VAL A 238 14.07 -9.90 2.60
N ASP A 239 15.18 -10.56 2.96
CA ASP A 239 15.71 -11.71 2.25
C ASP A 239 14.75 -12.88 2.28
N LYS A 240 14.20 -13.21 3.45
CA LYS A 240 13.15 -14.22 3.57
C LYS A 240 11.96 -13.94 2.67
N TYR A 241 11.42 -12.71 2.71
CA TYR A 241 10.30 -12.34 1.83
C TYR A 241 10.68 -12.52 0.36
N TRP A 242 11.88 -12.09 -0.03
CA TRP A 242 12.31 -12.19 -1.40
C TRP A 242 12.47 -13.63 -1.86
N THR A 243 13.04 -14.51 -1.05
CA THR A 243 13.07 -15.97 -1.30
C THR A 243 11.66 -16.49 -1.55
N ASP A 244 10.72 -16.20 -0.63
CA ASP A 244 9.33 -16.65 -0.75
C ASP A 244 8.65 -16.12 -2.04
N ILE A 245 8.93 -14.87 -2.44
CA ILE A 245 8.34 -14.20 -3.63
C ILE A 245 8.97 -14.67 -4.94
N SER A 246 10.30 -14.79 -4.97
CA SER A 246 11.06 -15.14 -6.17
C SER A 246 10.98 -16.63 -6.49
N GLY A 247 10.82 -17.48 -5.48
CA GLY A 247 10.89 -18.93 -5.60
C GLY A 247 12.32 -19.46 -5.73
N ALA A 248 13.31 -18.65 -5.32
CA ALA A 248 14.73 -18.99 -5.30
C ALA A 248 15.15 -19.70 -4.00
#